data_AF-A0A537G873-F1
#
_entry.id   AF-A0A537G873-F1
#
_cell.length_a   1.000
_cell.length_b   1.000
_cell.length_c   1.000
_cell.angle_alpha   90.00
_cell.angle_beta   90.00
_cell.angle_gamma   90.00
#
_symmetry.space_group_name_H-M   'P 1'
#
loop_
_entity.id
_entity.type
_entity.pdbx_description
1 polymer ?
#
loop_
_entity_poly.entity_id
_entity_poly.type
_entity_poly.pdbx_seq_one_letter_code
_entity_poly.pdbx_strand_id
1 'polypeptide(L)'
;MLLHSPGTFSAPAALPAAAPAKATTVIESLGVYLPPNAVTTREVMRGCRPLVSLLPLEALTGIRSRRMAGDTEFSIDLAKRAVADCLARSRYGPEDIDLLLCANISR
;
A
#
# COMPACT_ATOMS: atom_id res chain seq x y z
N MET A 1 0.01 -44.04 -9.19
CA MET A 1 -0.02 -43.77 -7.74
C MET A 1 0.51 -42.36 -7.56
N LEU A 2 -0.19 -41.31 -7.12
CA LEU A 2 -1.49 -41.13 -6.48
C LEU A 2 -2.13 -39.85 -7.05
N LEU A 3 -3.39 -39.93 -7.48
CA LEU A 3 -4.21 -38.78 -7.84
C LEU A 3 -4.70 -38.12 -6.55
N HIS A 4 -4.36 -36.85 -6.31
CA HIS A 4 -4.91 -36.07 -5.20
C HIS A 4 -6.31 -35.58 -5.60
N SER A 5 -7.33 -36.02 -4.88
CA SER A 5 -8.72 -35.57 -5.04
C SER A 5 -8.86 -34.10 -4.60
N PRO A 6 -9.59 -33.24 -5.32
CA PRO A 6 -9.92 -31.91 -4.85
C PRO A 6 -10.89 -32.00 -3.66
N GLY A 7 -10.49 -31.48 -2.52
CA GLY A 7 -11.36 -31.36 -1.34
C GLY A 7 -12.52 -30.42 -1.63
N THR A 8 -13.75 -30.90 -1.44
CA THR A 8 -14.97 -30.08 -1.50
C THR A 8 -15.03 -29.18 -0.28
N PHE A 9 -14.82 -27.87 -0.47
CA PHE A 9 -15.08 -26.87 0.56
C PHE A 9 -16.59 -26.57 0.59
N SER A 10 -17.28 -27.03 1.63
CA SER A 10 -18.70 -26.71 1.83
C SER A 10 -18.82 -25.37 2.53
N ALA A 11 -19.50 -24.41 1.90
CA ALA A 11 -19.85 -23.15 2.54
C ALA A 11 -20.80 -23.38 3.73
N PRO A 12 -20.61 -22.69 4.87
CA PRO A 12 -21.53 -22.79 6.00
C PRO A 12 -22.89 -22.18 5.65
N ALA A 13 -23.97 -22.81 6.14
CA ALA A 13 -25.34 -22.36 5.92
C ALA A 13 -25.56 -20.97 6.54
N ALA A 14 -26.12 -20.05 5.74
CA ALA A 14 -26.40 -18.69 6.17
C ALA A 14 -27.46 -18.65 7.27
N LEU A 15 -27.12 -18.04 8.41
CA LEU A 15 -28.08 -17.70 9.47
C LEU A 15 -29.05 -16.60 8.96
N PRO A 16 -30.32 -16.59 9.43
CA PRO A 16 -31.29 -15.59 9.02
C PRO A 16 -30.83 -14.19 9.45
N ALA A 17 -30.66 -13.30 8.47
CA ALA A 17 -30.18 -11.94 8.70
C ALA A 17 -31.24 -11.10 9.40
N ALA A 18 -30.96 -10.67 10.63
CA ALA A 18 -31.65 -9.56 11.26
C ALA A 18 -31.55 -8.30 10.37
N ALA A 19 -32.58 -7.46 10.35
CA ALA A 19 -32.60 -6.23 9.56
C ALA A 19 -31.30 -5.43 9.78
N PRO A 20 -30.55 -5.08 8.71
CA PRO A 20 -29.23 -4.52 8.89
C PRO A 20 -29.34 -3.18 9.59
N ALA A 21 -28.70 -3.07 10.76
CA ALA A 21 -28.39 -1.78 11.35
C ALA A 21 -27.72 -0.91 10.28
N LYS A 22 -28.05 0.37 10.22
CA LYS A 22 -27.50 1.31 9.23
C LYS A 22 -25.98 1.18 9.21
N ALA A 23 -25.45 0.55 8.16
CA ALA A 23 -24.03 0.24 8.08
C ALA A 23 -23.26 1.56 7.91
N THR A 24 -22.34 1.82 8.83
CA THR A 24 -21.39 2.92 8.74
C THR A 24 -20.01 2.33 8.47
N THR A 25 -19.30 2.92 7.51
CA THR A 25 -17.91 2.55 7.21
C THR A 25 -16.99 3.58 7.85
N VAL A 26 -15.94 3.10 8.48
CA VAL A 26 -14.95 3.92 9.17
C VAL A 26 -13.55 3.51 8.74
N ILE A 27 -12.61 4.45 8.82
CA ILE A 27 -11.18 4.13 8.76
C ILE A 27 -10.77 3.74 10.18
N GLU A 28 -10.56 2.45 10.42
CA GLU A 28 -10.22 1.93 11.74
C GLU A 28 -8.75 2.12 12.07
N SER A 29 -7.87 1.86 11.11
CA SER A 29 -6.43 2.02 11.24
C SER A 29 -5.82 2.51 9.94
N LEU A 30 -4.63 3.11 10.04
CA LEU A 30 -3.84 3.59 8.91
C LEU A 30 -2.40 3.16 9.11
N GLY A 31 -1.80 2.57 8.07
CA GLY A 31 -0.39 2.22 7.97
C GLY A 31 0.31 3.01 6.87
N VAL A 32 1.55 3.42 7.13
CA VAL A 32 2.36 4.17 6.16
C VAL A 32 3.78 3.62 6.18
N TYR A 33 4.27 3.26 5.00
CA TYR A 33 5.69 3.01 4.81
C TYR A 33 6.21 3.87 3.66
N LEU A 34 7.31 4.57 3.92
CA LEU A 34 8.09 5.26 2.90
C LEU A 34 9.48 4.63 2.87
N PRO A 35 10.04 4.39 1.67
CA PRO A 35 11.38 3.84 1.57
C PRO A 35 12.41 4.80 2.21
N PRO A 36 13.53 4.28 2.72
CA PRO A 36 14.47 5.08 3.51
C PRO A 36 15.29 6.06 2.68
N ASN A 37 15.48 5.78 1.38
CA ASN A 37 16.31 6.61 0.50
C ASN A 37 15.61 7.95 0.19
N ALA A 38 16.14 9.03 0.76
CA ALA A 38 15.65 10.38 0.53
C ALA A 38 16.50 11.08 -0.54
N VAL A 39 15.87 11.46 -1.65
CA VAL A 39 16.52 12.17 -2.76
C VAL A 39 16.00 13.60 -2.81
N THR A 40 16.91 14.56 -2.70
CA THR A 40 16.59 15.99 -2.73
C THR A 40 16.20 16.46 -4.12
N THR A 41 15.42 17.54 -4.21
CA THR A 41 15.12 18.18 -5.50
C THR A 41 16.40 18.65 -6.17
N ARG A 42 17.38 19.17 -5.42
CA ARG A 42 18.71 19.53 -5.96
C ARG A 42 19.41 18.35 -6.63
N GLU A 43 19.38 17.17 -6.02
CA GLU A 43 19.97 15.95 -6.61
C GLU A 43 19.28 15.55 -7.91
N VAL A 44 17.95 15.53 -7.94
CA VAL A 44 17.19 15.24 -9.16
C VAL A 44 17.55 16.22 -10.27
N MET A 45 17.61 17.52 -9.96
CA MET A 45 17.88 18.57 -10.94
C MET A 45 19.30 18.50 -11.53
N ARG A 46 20.29 17.94 -10.80
CA ARG A 46 21.63 17.68 -11.36
C ARG A 46 21.63 16.63 -12.47
N GLY A 47 20.67 15.71 -12.46
CA GLY A 47 20.50 14.71 -13.52
C GLY A 47 19.72 15.21 -14.74
N CYS A 48 19.21 16.44 -14.70
CA CYS A 48 18.41 17.01 -15.78
C CYS A 48 19.26 17.74 -16.83
N ARG A 49 18.69 17.93 -18.03
CA ARG A 49 19.30 18.77 -19.07
C ARG A 49 19.47 20.22 -18.58
N PRO A 50 20.47 20.98 -19.06
CA PRO A 50 20.80 22.31 -18.55
C PRO A 50 19.61 23.28 -18.44
N LEU A 51 18.77 23.36 -19.48
CA LEU A 51 17.61 24.25 -19.49
C LEU A 51 16.57 23.90 -18.41
N VAL A 52 16.39 22.61 -18.11
CA VAL A 52 15.49 22.15 -17.04
C VAL A 52 16.13 22.39 -15.67
N SER A 53 17.44 22.19 -15.55
CA SER A 53 18.17 22.34 -14.28
C SER A 53 18.11 23.76 -13.69
N LEU A 54 17.81 24.77 -14.52
CA LEU A 54 17.64 26.17 -14.11
C LEU A 54 16.25 26.49 -13.55
N LEU A 55 15.27 25.60 -13.68
CA LEU A 55 13.93 25.81 -13.14
C LEU A 55 13.97 25.75 -11.60
N PRO A 56 13.33 26.70 -10.89
CA PRO A 56 13.26 26.70 -9.43
C PRO A 56 12.20 25.70 -8.92
N LEU A 57 12.40 24.40 -9.21
CA LEU A 57 11.39 23.35 -8.99
C LEU A 57 10.93 23.24 -7.53
N GLU A 58 11.84 23.42 -6.56
CA GLU A 58 11.50 23.40 -5.14
C GLU A 58 10.57 24.57 -4.75
N ALA A 59 10.79 25.77 -5.30
CA ALA A 59 9.92 26.93 -5.04
C ALA A 59 8.56 26.79 -5.74
N LEU A 60 8.54 26.18 -6.93
CA LEU A 60 7.31 25.97 -7.70
C LEU A 60 6.41 24.87 -7.12
N THR A 61 6.99 23.83 -6.52
CA THR A 61 6.23 22.64 -6.07
C THR A 61 6.16 22.47 -4.55
N GLY A 62 7.04 23.13 -3.80
CA GLY A 62 7.24 22.91 -2.36
C GLY A 62 7.96 21.60 -2.01
N ILE A 63 8.30 20.78 -3.01
CA ILE A 63 8.94 19.48 -2.78
C ILE A 63 10.44 19.68 -2.60
N ARG A 64 10.93 19.52 -1.36
CA ARG A 64 12.37 19.59 -1.05
C ARG A 64 13.08 18.25 -1.28
N SER A 65 12.39 17.15 -1.02
CA SER A 65 12.89 15.79 -1.22
C SER A 65 11.75 14.81 -1.47
N ARG A 66 12.10 13.64 -2.00
CA ARG A 66 11.19 12.49 -2.18
C ARG A 66 11.83 11.23 -1.62
N ARG A 67 11.00 10.25 -1.29
CA ARG A 67 11.44 8.90 -0.93
C ARG A 67 11.43 8.03 -2.18
N MET A 68 12.57 7.43 -2.50
CA MET A 68 12.75 6.60 -3.69
C MET A 68 12.95 5.15 -3.24
N ALA A 69 12.27 4.21 -3.89
CA ALA A 69 12.53 2.80 -3.66
C ALA A 69 13.97 2.44 -4.11
N GLY A 70 14.58 1.46 -3.45
CA GLY A 70 15.86 0.91 -3.89
C GLY A 70 15.72 0.02 -5.12
N ASP A 71 16.86 -0.38 -5.71
CA ASP A 71 16.90 -1.18 -6.96
C ASP A 71 16.21 -2.55 -6.84
N THR A 72 16.07 -3.07 -5.61
CA THR A 72 15.45 -4.37 -5.32
C THR A 72 14.18 -4.23 -4.48
N GLU A 73 13.61 -3.03 -4.35
CA GLU A 73 12.41 -2.77 -3.55
C GLU A 73 11.25 -2.41 -4.48
N PHE A 74 10.19 -3.22 -4.48
CA PHE A 74 9.05 -3.06 -5.38
C PHE A 74 7.83 -2.47 -4.68
N SER A 75 6.85 -2.01 -5.46
CA SER A 75 5.59 -1.45 -4.93
C SER A 75 4.89 -2.39 -3.94
N ILE A 76 4.92 -3.69 -4.21
CA ILE A 76 4.36 -4.72 -3.34
C ILE A 76 5.10 -4.84 -2.01
N ASP A 77 6.41 -4.60 -1.97
CA ASP A 77 7.18 -4.61 -0.74
C ASP A 77 6.82 -3.40 0.14
N LEU A 78 6.64 -2.23 -0.49
CA LEU A 78 6.17 -1.04 0.20
C LEU A 78 4.77 -1.27 0.79
N ALA A 79 3.87 -1.85 0.00
CA ALA A 79 2.51 -2.16 0.43
C ALA A 79 2.49 -3.17 1.59
N LYS A 80 3.30 -4.23 1.54
CA LYS A 80 3.40 -5.21 2.63
C LYS A 80 3.86 -4.55 3.94
N ARG A 81 4.83 -3.65 3.89
CA ARG A 81 5.31 -2.90 5.06
C ARG A 81 4.25 -1.93 5.59
N ALA A 82 3.55 -1.23 4.71
CA ALA A 82 2.43 -0.37 5.09
C ALA A 82 1.28 -1.18 5.73
N VAL A 83 0.96 -2.37 5.21
CA VAL A 83 -0.05 -3.27 5.80
C VAL A 83 0.38 -3.76 7.17
N ALA A 84 1.64 -4.19 7.35
CA ALA A 84 2.15 -4.60 8.65
C ALA A 84 2.08 -3.46 9.67
N ASP A 85 2.45 -2.25 9.26
CA ASP A 85 2.35 -1.03 10.08
C ASP A 85 0.89 -0.66 10.42
N CYS A 86 -0.05 -0.88 9.48
CA CYS A 86 -1.49 -0.72 9.71
C CYS A 86 -2.02 -1.71 10.75
N LEU A 87 -1.77 -3.00 10.54
CA LEU A 87 -2.26 -4.09 11.40
C LEU A 87 -1.64 -4.05 12.80
N ALA A 88 -0.39 -3.56 12.94
CA ALA A 88 0.23 -3.36 14.24
C ALA A 88 -0.52 -2.35 15.14
N ARG A 89 -1.41 -1.54 14.56
CA ARG A 89 -2.28 -0.58 15.26
C ARG A 89 -3.75 -0.93 15.18
N SER A 90 -4.11 -1.95 14.41
CA SER A 90 -5.48 -2.40 14.26
C SER A 90 -5.88 -3.28 15.43
N ARG A 91 -7.17 -3.28 15.75
CA ARG A 91 -7.77 -4.30 16.63
C ARG A 91 -7.99 -5.66 15.94
N TYR A 92 -7.79 -5.72 14.62
CA TYR A 92 -8.02 -6.89 13.78
C TYR A 92 -6.72 -7.57 13.35
N GLY A 93 -6.77 -8.89 13.19
CA GLY A 93 -5.70 -9.70 12.64
C GLY A 93 -5.81 -9.87 11.11
N PRO A 94 -4.76 -10.41 10.45
CA PRO A 94 -4.82 -10.76 9.03
C PRO A 94 -5.98 -11.70 8.66
N GLU A 95 -6.35 -12.61 9.55
CA GLU A 95 -7.44 -13.58 9.40
C GLU A 95 -8.84 -12.96 9.40
N ASP A 96 -8.99 -11.74 9.92
CA ASP A 96 -10.26 -11.01 9.96
C ASP A 96 -10.55 -10.23 8.65
N ILE A 97 -9.62 -10.26 7.69
CA ILE A 97 -9.71 -9.46 6.46
C ILE A 97 -10.36 -10.26 5.32
N ASP A 98 -11.60 -9.93 5.00
CA ASP A 98 -12.35 -10.58 3.92
C ASP A 98 -12.02 -10.06 2.51
N LEU A 99 -11.49 -8.84 2.41
CA LEU A 99 -11.23 -8.16 1.13
C LEU A 99 -9.97 -7.29 1.19
N LEU A 100 -9.09 -7.48 0.21
CA LEU A 100 -7.90 -6.64 -0.01
C LEU A 100 -8.01 -5.90 -1.34
N LEU A 101 -7.99 -4.56 -1.29
CA LEU A 101 -7.95 -3.70 -2.46
C LEU A 101 -6.55 -3.12 -2.65
N CYS A 102 -5.85 -3.53 -3.71
CA CYS A 102 -4.53 -3.00 -4.04
C CYS A 102 -4.64 -1.95 -5.16
N ALA A 103 -4.60 -0.66 -4.78
CA ALA A 103 -4.66 0.45 -5.72
C ALA A 103 -3.25 0.93 -6.09
N ASN A 104 -2.65 0.34 -7.13
CA ASN A 104 -1.33 0.74 -7.63
C ASN A 104 -1.34 0.92 -9.15
N ILE A 105 -0.34 1.64 -9.67
CA ILE A 105 -0.07 1.79 -11.12
C ILE A 105 1.32 1.28 -11.51
N SER A 106 2.03 0.68 -10.55
CA SER A 106 3.38 0.16 -10.69
C SER A 106 3.32 -1.36 -10.77
N ARG A 107 3.86 -1.93 -11.85
CA ARG A 107 3.98 -3.38 -12.04
C ARG A 107 4.85 -4.02 -10.95
#